data_AF-A0AAQ3P9J8-F1
#
_entry.id   AF-A0AAQ3P9J8-F1
#
_cell.length_a   1.000
_cell.length_b   1.000
_cell.length_c   1.000
_cell.angle_alpha   90.00
_cell.angle_beta   90.00
_cell.angle_gamma   90.00
#
_symmetry.space_group_name_H-M   'P 1'
#
loop_
_entity.id
_entity.type
_entity.pdbx_description
1 polymer ?
#
loop_
_entity_poly.entity_id
_entity_poly.type
_entity_poly.pdbx_seq_one_letter_code
_entity_poly.pdbx_strand_id
1 'polypeptide(L)'
;VNNTIGYVIGTTPYPPATIGTDEDVIANPDHSHWVRQDHYVYLALLGSYGPEAQVVMSSATSSADAWTTLMKAYANRSRNCIMSLKERLASITKCNSSISEYL
;
A
#
# COMPACT_ATOMS: atom_id res chain seq x y z
N VAL A 1 -15.39 -18.16 -6.45
CA VAL A 1 -14.86 -17.40 -5.29
C VAL A 1 -13.69 -16.58 -5.83
N ASN A 2 -13.85 -15.25 -5.90
CA ASN A 2 -12.93 -14.37 -6.62
C ASN A 2 -11.57 -14.29 -5.91
N ASN A 3 -10.49 -14.71 -6.56
CA ASN A 3 -9.12 -14.71 -6.03
C ASN A 3 -8.49 -13.29 -6.08
N THR A 4 -9.09 -12.33 -5.37
CA THR A 4 -8.63 -10.93 -5.33
C THR A 4 -7.30 -10.77 -4.58
N ILE A 5 -7.02 -11.66 -3.62
CA ILE A 5 -5.80 -11.64 -2.82
C ILE A 5 -4.54 -11.76 -3.69
N GLY A 6 -4.60 -12.53 -4.78
CA GLY A 6 -3.44 -12.69 -5.65
C GLY A 6 -3.02 -11.43 -6.39
N TYR A 7 -3.96 -10.51 -6.66
CA TYR A 7 -3.66 -9.20 -7.25
C TYR A 7 -3.00 -8.27 -6.22
N VAL A 8 -3.47 -8.29 -4.97
CA VAL A 8 -2.92 -7.47 -3.87
C VAL A 8 -1.50 -7.89 -3.48
N ILE A 9 -1.24 -9.20 -3.43
CA ILE A 9 0.06 -9.74 -3.03
C ILE A 9 1.02 -9.87 -4.23
N GLY A 10 0.51 -9.72 -5.46
CA GLY A 10 1.29 -9.90 -6.69
C GLY A 10 1.61 -11.36 -7.01
N THR A 11 0.88 -12.32 -6.43
CA THR A 11 1.03 -13.76 -6.74
C THR A 11 0.32 -14.15 -8.03
N THR A 12 -0.62 -13.33 -8.53
CA THR A 12 -1.18 -13.49 -9.88
C THR A 12 -0.22 -12.84 -10.88
N PRO A 13 0.56 -13.62 -11.65
CA PRO A 13 1.56 -13.05 -12.57
C PRO A 13 0.90 -12.17 -13.61
N TYR A 14 1.55 -11.06 -13.96
CA TYR A 14 1.13 -10.19 -15.06
C TYR A 14 1.27 -10.95 -16.39
N PRO A 15 0.17 -11.30 -17.07
CA PRO A 15 0.23 -12.06 -18.30
C PRO A 15 0.77 -11.17 -19.44
N PRO A 16 1.40 -11.74 -20.47
CA PRO A 16 1.85 -10.98 -21.63
C PRO A 16 0.66 -10.40 -22.41
N ALA A 17 0.83 -9.21 -23.00
CA ALA A 17 -0.23 -8.50 -23.73
C ALA A 17 -0.66 -9.20 -25.04
N THR A 18 0.23 -10.00 -25.62
CA THR A 18 -0.02 -10.78 -26.83
C THR A 18 0.39 -12.23 -26.62
N ILE A 19 -0.23 -13.13 -27.37
CA ILE A 19 0.05 -14.57 -27.42
C ILE A 19 0.23 -14.98 -28.89
N GLY A 20 1.17 -15.88 -29.18
CA GLY A 20 1.44 -16.38 -30.52
C GLY A 20 2.92 -16.33 -30.92
N THR A 21 3.23 -16.86 -32.11
CA THR A 21 4.59 -16.91 -32.68
C THR A 21 4.57 -16.23 -34.04
N ASP A 22 5.47 -15.25 -34.23
CA ASP A 22 5.76 -14.39 -35.40
C ASP A 22 4.60 -14.02 -36.34
N GLU A 23 3.97 -14.97 -37.03
CA GLU A 23 2.94 -14.72 -38.04
C GLU A 23 1.50 -14.65 -37.48
N ASP A 24 1.26 -15.20 -36.27
CA ASP A 24 -0.07 -15.24 -35.62
C ASP A 24 -0.03 -14.62 -34.22
N VAL A 25 0.37 -13.35 -34.12
CA VAL A 25 0.34 -12.59 -32.86
C VAL A 25 -1.07 -12.08 -32.59
N ILE A 26 -1.73 -12.64 -31.58
CA ILE A 26 -3.10 -12.29 -31.19
C ILE A 26 -3.07 -11.59 -29.82
N ALA A 27 -4.01 -10.67 -29.58
CA ALA A 27 -4.18 -10.04 -28.27
C ALA A 27 -4.55 -11.07 -27.20
N ASN A 28 -3.92 -10.99 -26.03
CA ASN A 28 -4.19 -11.92 -24.94
C ASN A 28 -5.45 -11.49 -24.15
N PRO A 29 -6.57 -12.24 -24.19
CA PRO A 29 -7.74 -11.91 -23.40
C PRO A 29 -7.46 -11.93 -21.88
N ASP A 30 -6.53 -12.78 -21.41
CA ASP A 30 -6.18 -12.87 -19.99
C ASP A 30 -5.48 -11.60 -19.48
N HIS A 31 -4.75 -10.90 -20.35
CA HIS A 31 -4.17 -9.59 -20.04
C HIS A 31 -5.24 -8.54 -19.79
N SER A 32 -6.23 -8.44 -20.68
CA SER A 32 -7.33 -7.50 -20.50
C SER A 32 -8.13 -7.79 -19.23
N HIS A 33 -8.33 -9.08 -18.91
CA HIS A 33 -9.00 -9.52 -17.70
C HIS A 33 -8.19 -9.19 -16.45
N TRP A 34 -6.87 -9.44 -16.47
CA TRP A 34 -5.97 -9.12 -15.37
C TRP A 34 -5.96 -7.62 -15.07
N VAL A 35 -5.80 -6.77 -16.09
CA VAL A 35 -5.76 -5.30 -15.94
C VAL A 35 -7.08 -4.79 -15.35
N ARG A 36 -8.21 -5.29 -15.85
CA ARG A 36 -9.52 -4.91 -15.35
C ARG A 36 -9.68 -5.30 -13.87
N GLN A 37 -9.25 -6.50 -13.51
CA GLN A 37 -9.38 -7.01 -12.14
C GLN A 37 -8.46 -6.26 -11.17
N ASP A 38 -7.21 -6.00 -11.56
CA ASP A 38 -6.27 -5.19 -10.78
C ASP A 38 -6.80 -3.77 -10.54
N HIS A 39 -7.38 -3.15 -11.57
CA HIS A 39 -7.97 -1.82 -11.45
C HIS A 39 -9.15 -1.78 -10.46
N TYR A 40 -10.03 -2.80 -10.45
CA TYR A 40 -11.10 -2.87 -9.46
C TYR A 40 -10.56 -2.99 -8.03
N VAL A 41 -9.51 -3.77 -7.83
CA VAL A 41 -8.86 -3.91 -6.52
C VAL A 41 -8.21 -2.58 -6.10
N TYR A 42 -7.53 -1.90 -7.02
CA TYR A 42 -6.96 -0.57 -6.78
C TYR A 42 -8.03 0.45 -6.37
N LEU A 43 -9.17 0.50 -7.07
CA LEU A 43 -10.28 1.40 -6.71
C LEU A 43 -10.89 1.03 -5.35
N ALA A 44 -11.04 -0.26 -5.05
CA ALA A 44 -11.52 -0.71 -3.76
C ALA A 44 -10.57 -0.29 -2.62
N LEU A 45 -9.25 -0.36 -2.84
CA LEU A 45 -8.26 0.19 -1.91
C LEU A 45 -8.45 1.70 -1.76
N LEU A 46 -8.55 2.44 -2.87
CA LEU A 46 -8.74 3.90 -2.86
C LEU A 46 -9.99 4.35 -2.09
N GLY A 47 -11.10 3.60 -2.21
CA GLY A 47 -12.36 3.88 -1.51
C GLY A 47 -12.37 3.43 -0.05
N SER A 48 -11.50 2.50 0.34
CA SER A 48 -11.43 1.99 1.72
C SER A 48 -10.65 2.91 2.65
N TYR A 49 -9.80 3.78 2.12
CA TYR A 49 -8.93 4.66 2.91
C TYR A 49 -9.25 6.13 2.72
N GLY A 50 -8.90 6.95 3.73
CA GLY A 50 -9.04 8.40 3.69
C GLY A 50 -8.06 9.10 2.73
N PRO A 51 -8.17 10.43 2.58
CA PRO A 51 -7.42 11.21 1.60
C PRO A 51 -5.89 11.05 1.68
N GLU A 52 -5.33 10.86 2.88
CA GLU A 52 -3.88 10.65 3.06
C GLU A 52 -3.38 9.40 2.33
N ALA A 53 -4.14 8.31 2.37
CA ALA A 53 -3.78 7.07 1.69
C ALA A 53 -3.90 7.20 0.17
N GLN A 54 -4.83 8.03 -0.33
CA GLN A 54 -4.97 8.31 -1.75
C GLN A 54 -3.74 9.03 -2.30
N VAL A 55 -3.19 9.99 -1.53
CA VAL A 55 -1.93 10.66 -1.88
C VAL A 55 -0.78 9.66 -1.93
N VAL A 56 -0.68 8.76 -0.94
CA VAL A 56 0.35 7.72 -0.89
C VAL A 56 0.23 6.73 -2.06
N MET A 57 -0.98 6.40 -2.50
CA MET A 57 -1.21 5.49 -3.62
C MET A 57 -1.11 6.15 -5.01
N SER A 58 -1.14 7.48 -5.10
CA SER A 58 -1.15 8.20 -6.39
C SER A 58 0.05 7.90 -7.30
N SER A 59 1.18 7.49 -6.72
CA SER A 59 2.39 7.11 -7.46
C SER A 59 2.43 5.63 -7.84
N ALA A 60 1.44 4.82 -7.43
CA ALA A 60 1.45 3.38 -7.64
C ALA A 60 0.90 3.00 -9.01
N THR A 61 1.55 2.03 -9.66
CA THR A 61 1.19 1.61 -11.03
C THR A 61 0.27 0.39 -11.07
N SER A 62 0.15 -0.35 -9.96
CA SER A 62 -0.72 -1.52 -9.83
C SER A 62 -1.29 -1.63 -8.40
N SER A 63 -2.30 -2.47 -8.21
CA SER A 63 -2.86 -2.69 -6.86
C SER A 63 -1.85 -3.28 -5.88
N ALA A 64 -0.94 -4.16 -6.34
CA ALA A 64 0.16 -4.68 -5.54
C ALA A 64 1.14 -3.58 -5.12
N ASP A 65 1.52 -2.72 -6.05
CA ASP A 65 2.43 -1.60 -5.77
C ASP A 65 1.79 -0.60 -4.77
N ALA A 66 0.50 -0.31 -4.95
CA ALA A 66 -0.28 0.52 -4.05
C ALA A 66 -0.31 -0.07 -2.62
N TRP A 67 -0.58 -1.37 -2.52
CA TRP A 67 -0.57 -2.10 -1.25
C TRP A 67 0.81 -2.05 -0.56
N THR A 68 1.89 -2.30 -1.30
CA THR A 68 3.25 -2.25 -0.73
C THR A 68 3.65 -0.84 -0.30
N THR A 69 3.26 0.19 -1.06
CA THR A 69 3.54 1.59 -0.76
C THR A 69 2.78 2.04 0.50
N LEU A 70 1.50 1.66 0.63
CA LEU A 70 0.73 1.86 1.86
C LEU A 70 1.40 1.19 3.06
N MET A 71 1.77 -0.09 2.95
CA MET A 71 2.44 -0.81 4.03
C MET A 71 3.72 -0.08 4.48
N LYS A 72 4.56 0.36 3.53
CA LYS A 72 5.79 1.12 3.84
C LYS A 72 5.49 2.46 4.51
N ALA A 73 4.54 3.23 3.99
CA ALA A 73 4.20 4.55 4.51
C ALA A 73 3.69 4.47 5.97
N TYR A 74 2.77 3.55 6.25
CA TYR A 74 2.21 3.39 7.59
C TYR A 74 3.21 2.74 8.57
N ALA A 75 4.06 1.81 8.12
CA ALA A 75 5.14 1.26 8.94
C ALA A 75 6.16 2.34 9.34
N ASN A 76 6.54 3.24 8.41
CA ASN A 76 7.41 4.37 8.70
C ASN A 76 6.77 5.35 9.68
N ARG A 77 5.49 5.69 9.49
CA ARG A 77 4.74 6.57 10.40
C ARG A 77 4.69 6.00 11.82
N SER A 78 4.41 4.71 11.95
CA SER A 78 4.41 4.01 13.25
C SER A 78 5.78 4.08 13.93
N ARG A 79 6.87 3.78 13.21
CA ARG A 79 8.23 3.83 13.76
C ARG A 79 8.65 5.23 14.19
N ASN A 80 8.36 6.24 13.37
CA ASN A 80 8.64 7.64 13.69
C ASN A 80 7.83 8.11 14.91
N CYS A 81 6.57 7.69 15.01
CA CYS A 81 5.74 7.97 16.19
C CYS A 81 6.33 7.33 17.45
N ILE A 82 6.73 6.06 17.39
CA ILE A 82 7.37 5.37 18.52
C ILE A 82 8.67 6.07 18.93
N MET A 83 9.51 6.46 17.97
CA MET A 83 10.77 7.16 18.25
C MET A 83 10.51 8.53 18.89
N SER A 84 9.59 9.32 18.33
CA SER A 84 9.20 10.61 18.88
C SER A 84 8.63 10.49 20.30
N LEU A 85 7.85 9.45 20.59
CA LEU A 85 7.36 9.17 21.94
C LEU A 85 8.51 8.82 22.90
N LYS A 86 9.48 8.01 22.47
CA LYS A 86 10.67 7.69 23.25
C LYS A 86 11.52 8.93 23.53
N GLU A 87 11.73 9.77 22.52
CA GLU A 87 12.46 11.04 22.66
C GLU A 87 11.75 11.99 23.62
N ARG A 88 10.43 12.15 23.50
CA ARG A 88 9.63 12.95 24.45
C ARG A 88 9.79 12.42 25.87
N LEU A 89 9.66 11.11 26.08
CA LEU A 89 9.84 10.49 27.40
C LEU A 89 11.26 10.69 27.95
N ALA A 90 12.29 10.56 27.11
CA ALA A 90 13.67 10.79 27.51
C ALA A 90 13.98 12.27 27.78
N SER A 91 13.34 13.19 27.05
CA SER A 91 13.47 14.63 27.21
C SER A 91 12.72 15.18 28.43
N ILE A 92 11.75 14.43 28.96
CA ILE A 92 11.16 14.67 30.28
C ILE A 92 12.24 14.34 31.31
N THR A 93 13.21 15.22 31.42
CA THR A 93 14.18 15.24 32.50
C THR A 93 13.50 16.05 33.59
N LYS A 94 13.26 15.43 34.74
CA LYS A 94 12.66 16.02 35.93
C LYS A 94 13.50 17.21 36.41
N CYS A 95 13.38 18.35 35.75
CA CYS A 95 13.97 19.61 36.17
C CYS A 95 12.84 20.40 36.81
N ASN A 96 12.70 20.23 38.13
CA ASN A 96 11.85 21.04 39.02
C ASN A 96 10.32 20.87 39.02
N SER A 97 9.70 20.01 38.19
CA SER A 97 8.25 19.75 38.31
C SER A 97 7.96 18.91 39.55
N SER A 98 7.20 19.48 40.49
CA SER A 98 6.71 18.76 41.67
C SER A 98 5.75 17.63 41.25
N ILE A 99 5.68 16.57 42.07
CA ILE A 99 4.85 15.36 41.81
C ILE A 99 3.38 15.70 41.47
N SER A 100 2.86 16.83 41.93
CA SER A 100 1.49 17.27 41.65
C SER A 100 1.22 17.74 40.21
N GLU A 101 2.25 17.94 39.39
CA GLU A 101 2.09 18.32 37.97
C GLU A 101 2.06 17.10 37.03
N TYR A 102 2.33 15.90 37.58
CA TYR A 102 2.44 14.65 36.82
C TYR A 102 1.27 13.67 37.05
N LEU A 103 0.35 14.00 37.97
CA LEU A 103 -0.93 13.29 38.21
C LEU A 103 -2.07 14.02 37.52
#